data_AF-A0A560WL19-F1
#
_entry.id   AF-A0A560WL19-F1
#
_cell.length_a   1.000
_cell.length_b   1.000
_cell.length_c   1.000
_cell.angle_alpha   90.00
_cell.angle_beta   90.00
_cell.angle_gamma   90.00
#
_symmetry.space_group_name_H-M   'P 1'
#
loop_
_entity.id
_entity.type
_entity.pdbx_description
1 polymer ?
#
loop_
_entity_poly.entity_id
_entity_poly.type
_entity_poly.pdbx_seq_one_letter_code
_entity_poly.pdbx_strand_id
1 'polypeptide(L)'
;MTILLFAEHDNISLSEQTARALTAAARIGGDIDIVVAGKGAQAVAQEAARLDGVRRVLLAECDALEHRLAEPTAALLVSLARNMTS
;
A
#
# COMPACT_ATOMS: atom_id res chain seq x y z
N MET A 1 15.97 2.84 6.59
CA MET A 1 14.83 2.03 7.10
C MET A 1 13.61 2.41 6.30
N THR A 2 12.94 1.43 5.70
CA THR A 2 11.75 1.65 4.87
C THR A 2 10.53 1.13 5.62
N ILE A 3 9.46 1.91 5.62
CA ILE A 3 8.14 1.54 6.16
C ILE A 3 7.27 1.12 4.97
N LEU A 4 6.85 -0.13 4.97
CA LEU A 4 5.87 -0.65 4.02
C LEU A 4 4.47 -0.44 4.59
N LEU A 5 3.68 0.42 3.97
CA LEU A 5 2.33 0.74 4.41
C LEU A 5 1.31 0.11 3.47
N PHE A 6 0.45 -0.76 4.00
CA PHE A 6 -0.63 -1.35 3.22
C PHE A 6 -1.82 -0.38 3.18
N ALA A 7 -2.26 -0.02 1.97
CA ALA A 7 -3.39 0.88 1.75
C ALA A 7 -4.71 0.14 1.92
N GLU A 8 -5.55 0.64 2.83
CA GLU A 8 -6.94 0.25 2.90
C GLU A 8 -7.74 1.05 1.86
N HIS A 9 -8.56 0.38 1.06
CA HIS A 9 -9.36 0.99 -0.02
C HIS A 9 -10.65 0.22 -0.26
N ASP A 10 -11.44 0.56 -1.27
CA ASP A 10 -12.56 -0.24 -1.81
C ASP A 10 -12.38 -0.55 -3.31
N ASN A 11 -11.16 -0.34 -3.81
CA ASN A 11 -10.70 -0.42 -5.22
C ASN A 11 -11.13 0.80 -6.07
N ILE A 12 -12.00 1.64 -5.53
CA ILE A 12 -12.46 2.88 -6.19
C ILE A 12 -11.82 4.09 -5.50
N SER A 13 -11.78 4.08 -4.18
CA SER A 13 -11.37 5.17 -3.31
C SER A 13 -10.43 4.68 -2.20
N LEU A 14 -9.50 5.54 -1.80
CA LEU A 14 -8.62 5.29 -0.68
C LEU A 14 -9.34 5.57 0.65
N SER A 15 -9.22 4.65 1.61
CA SER A 15 -9.75 4.87 2.96
C SER A 15 -8.94 5.94 3.70
N GLU A 16 -9.63 6.80 4.47
CA GLU A 16 -8.98 7.75 5.39
C GLU A 16 -8.04 7.07 6.40
N GLN A 17 -8.27 5.78 6.68
CA GLN A 17 -7.40 4.99 7.56
C GLN A 17 -5.96 4.94 7.01
N THR A 18 -5.80 4.91 5.69
CA THR A 18 -4.47 4.93 5.04
C THR A 18 -3.74 6.25 5.34
N ALA A 19 -4.43 7.39 5.29
CA ALA A 19 -3.83 8.70 5.60
C ALA A 19 -3.43 8.82 7.09
N ARG A 20 -4.23 8.23 7.99
CA ARG A 20 -3.89 8.15 9.42
C ARG A 20 -2.67 7.28 9.66
N ALA A 21 -2.60 6.12 9.02
CA ALA A 21 -1.45 5.24 9.07
C ALA A 21 -0.19 5.92 8.50
N LEU A 22 -0.33 6.67 7.40
CA LEU A 22 0.76 7.43 6.78
C LEU A 22 1.32 8.48 7.74
N THR A 23 0.44 9.25 8.39
CA THR A 23 0.84 10.23 9.40
C THR A 23 1.58 9.56 10.56
N ALA A 24 1.13 8.38 11.01
CA ALA A 24 1.82 7.63 12.05
C ALA A 24 3.19 7.13 11.59
N ALA A 25 3.29 6.59 10.37
CA ALA A 25 4.55 6.16 9.76
C ALA A 25 5.54 7.32 9.61
N ALA A 26 5.07 8.51 9.20
CA ALA A 26 5.89 9.71 9.10
C ALA A 26 6.50 10.10 10.46
N ARG A 27 5.77 9.90 11.55
CA ARG A 27 6.27 10.15 12.93
C ARG A 27 7.30 9.14 13.40
N ILE A 28 7.27 7.90 12.89
CA ILE A 28 8.31 6.89 13.18
C ILE A 28 9.65 7.33 12.56
N GLY A 29 9.58 8.00 11.41
CA GLY A 29 10.75 8.44 10.66
C GLY A 29 11.29 7.32 9.78
N GLY A 30 11.54 7.65 8.51
CA GLY A 30 11.97 6.71 7.48
C GLY A 30 11.25 6.96 6.16
N ASP A 31 11.65 6.21 5.15
CA ASP A 31 11.01 6.26 3.83
C ASP A 31 9.72 5.46 3.84
N ILE A 32 8.63 6.00 3.29
CA ILE A 32 7.32 5.35 3.30
C ILE A 32 6.95 4.92 1.89
N ASP A 33 6.78 3.60 1.72
CA ASP A 33 6.29 3.01 0.49
C ASP A 33 4.88 2.47 0.73
N ILE A 34 3.91 2.91 -0.07
CA ILE A 34 2.52 2.47 0.02
C ILE A 34 2.26 1.33 -0.96
N VAL A 35 1.63 0.24 -0.50
CA VAL A 35 1.17 -0.88 -1.33
C VAL A 35 -0.34 -0.82 -1.49
N VAL A 36 -0.79 -0.80 -2.73
CA VAL A 36 -2.21 -0.87 -3.11
C VAL A 36 -2.44 -2.21 -3.80
N ALA A 37 -3.34 -3.04 -3.27
CA ALA A 37 -3.57 -4.39 -3.76
C ALA A 37 -5.06 -4.62 -4.04
N GLY A 38 -5.41 -4.84 -5.30
CA GLY A 38 -6.79 -5.06 -5.70
C GLY A 38 -6.96 -5.09 -7.21
N LYS A 39 -8.18 -5.36 -7.66
CA LYS A 39 -8.53 -5.33 -9.08
C LYS A 39 -9.04 -3.94 -9.46
N GLY A 40 -8.41 -3.32 -10.46
CA GLY A 40 -8.76 -1.97 -10.92
C GLY A 40 -8.42 -0.86 -9.93
N ALA A 41 -7.46 -1.10 -9.02
CA ALA A 41 -7.09 -0.18 -7.95
C ALA A 41 -6.14 0.94 -8.41
N GLN A 42 -5.96 1.13 -9.72
CA GLN A 42 -5.13 2.17 -10.28
C GLN A 42 -5.52 3.59 -9.81
N ALA A 43 -6.82 3.88 -9.70
CA ALA A 43 -7.30 5.17 -9.19
C ALA A 43 -6.84 5.40 -7.74
N VAL A 44 -6.94 4.35 -6.90
CA VAL A 44 -6.47 4.37 -5.51
C VAL A 44 -4.96 4.58 -5.43
N ALA A 45 -4.18 3.94 -6.30
CA ALA A 45 -2.72 4.16 -6.34
C ALA A 45 -2.35 5.60 -6.73
N GLN A 46 -3.10 6.21 -7.65
CA GLN A 46 -2.91 7.63 -7.98
C GLN A 46 -3.28 8.54 -6.81
N GLU A 47 -4.34 8.23 -6.08
CA GLU A 47 -4.75 8.96 -4.88
C GLU A 47 -3.67 8.85 -3.79
N ALA A 48 -3.17 7.64 -3.52
CA ALA A 48 -2.10 7.40 -2.57
C ALA A 48 -0.79 8.11 -2.96
N ALA A 49 -0.49 8.23 -4.25
CA ALA A 49 0.72 8.90 -4.73
C ALA A 49 0.68 10.42 -4.55
N ARG A 50 -0.52 11.00 -4.35
CA ARG A 50 -0.70 12.42 -4.05
C ARG A 50 -0.56 12.74 -2.55
N LEU A 51 -0.43 11.72 -1.70
CA LEU A 51 -0.25 11.94 -0.27
C LEU A 51 1.18 12.41 0.03
N ASP A 52 1.29 13.38 0.91
CA ASP A 52 2.58 13.94 1.31
C ASP A 52 3.39 12.94 2.14
N GLY A 53 4.70 12.87 1.86
CA GLY A 53 5.63 11.98 2.57
C GLY A 53 5.69 10.55 2.03
N VAL A 54 4.98 10.26 0.92
CA VAL A 54 5.10 8.99 0.21
C VAL A 54 6.31 9.02 -0.71
N ARG A 55 7.24 8.07 -0.53
CA ARG A 55 8.39 7.88 -1.41
C ARG A 55 8.00 7.15 -2.69
N ARG A 56 7.21 6.07 -2.55
CA ARG A 56 6.80 5.24 -3.69
C ARG A 56 5.42 4.62 -3.44
N VAL A 57 4.66 4.46 -4.52
CA VAL A 57 3.43 3.66 -4.53
C VAL A 57 3.65 2.41 -5.37
N LEU A 58 3.31 1.26 -4.80
CA LEU A 58 3.39 -0.06 -5.41
C LEU A 58 1.96 -0.54 -5.64
N LEU A 59 1.56 -0.59 -6.90
CA LEU A 59 0.26 -1.11 -7.33
C LEU A 59 0.40 -2.59 -7.69
N ALA A 60 -0.34 -3.45 -7.02
CA ALA A 60 -0.46 -4.87 -7.32
C ALA A 60 -1.88 -5.18 -7.78
N GLU A 61 -2.05 -5.32 -9.09
CA GLU A 61 -3.33 -5.66 -9.70
C GLU A 61 -3.41 -7.13 -10.08
N CYS A 62 -4.43 -7.81 -9.58
CA CYS A 62 -4.74 -9.18 -9.94
C CYS A 62 -6.21 -9.49 -9.63
N ASP A 63 -6.84 -10.32 -10.46
CA ASP A 63 -8.20 -10.81 -10.22
C ASP A 63 -8.31 -11.58 -8.90
N ALA A 64 -7.25 -12.28 -8.49
CA ALA A 64 -7.20 -12.98 -7.20
C ALA A 64 -7.25 -12.03 -5.97
N LEU A 65 -7.01 -10.73 -6.18
CA LEU A 65 -7.06 -9.70 -5.15
C LEU A 65 -8.40 -8.95 -5.13
N GLU A 66 -9.35 -9.31 -6.01
CA GLU A 66 -10.69 -8.71 -6.07
C GLU A 66 -11.44 -8.84 -4.74
N HIS A 67 -11.30 -9.98 -4.05
CA HIS A 67 -11.88 -10.21 -2.73
C HIS A 67 -10.90 -9.97 -1.57
N ARG A 68 -9.68 -9.48 -1.84
CA ARG A 68 -8.59 -9.32 -0.85
C ARG A 68 -8.46 -10.52 0.08
N LEU A 69 -8.48 -11.72 -0.49
CA LEU A 69 -8.27 -12.93 0.29
C LEU A 69 -6.93 -12.82 1.04
N ALA A 70 -6.92 -13.25 2.29
CA ALA A 70 -5.78 -13.06 3.18
C ALA A 70 -4.51 -13.74 2.63
N GLU A 71 -4.67 -14.89 1.98
CA GLU A 71 -3.57 -15.72 1.46
C GLU A 71 -2.79 -15.04 0.31
N PRO A 72 -3.40 -14.59 -0.81
CA PRO A 72 -2.67 -13.90 -1.87
C PRO A 72 -2.12 -12.54 -1.40
N THR A 73 -2.84 -11.84 -0.52
CA THR A 73 -2.39 -10.56 0.02
C THR A 73 -1.15 -10.73 0.91
N ALA A 74 -1.14 -11.73 1.79
CA ALA A 74 0.01 -12.04 2.63
C ALA A 74 1.23 -12.47 1.80
N ALA A 75 1.03 -13.31 0.77
CA ALA A 75 2.11 -13.73 -0.12
C ALA A 75 2.74 -12.55 -0.86
N LEU A 76 1.92 -11.60 -1.32
CA LEU A 76 2.38 -10.34 -1.93
C LEU A 76 3.22 -9.53 -0.93
N LEU A 77 2.70 -9.28 0.26
CA LEU A 77 3.39 -8.49 1.29
C LEU A 77 4.73 -9.11 1.69
N VAL A 78 4.79 -10.44 1.87
CA VAL A 78 6.04 -11.16 2.17
C VAL A 78 7.05 -11.01 1.03
N SER A 79 6.59 -11.10 -0.22
CA SER A 79 7.47 -10.95 -1.39
C SER A 79 8.04 -9.54 -1.50
N LEU A 80 7.22 -8.52 -1.22
CA LEU A 80 7.65 -7.12 -1.20
C LEU A 80 8.61 -6.83 -0.03
N ALA A 81 8.32 -7.34 1.16
CA ALA A 81 9.16 -7.14 2.34
C ALA A 81 10.58 -7.72 2.16
N ARG A 82 10.71 -8.88 1.49
CA ARG A 82 12.03 -9.47 1.17
C ARG A 82 12.88 -8.56 0.27
N ASN A 83 12.25 -7.78 -0.60
CA ASN A 83 12.97 -6.86 -1.48
C ASN A 83 13.36 -5.55 -0.78
N MET A 84 12.93 -5.34 0.47
CA MET A 84 13.18 -4.10 1.23
C MET A 84 14.21 -4.25 2.34
N THR A 85 14.65 -5.47 2.64
CA THR A 85 15.78 -5.73 3.55
C THR A 85 17.09 -5.56 2.77
N SER A 86 17.62 -4.33 2.75
CA SER A 86 19.05 -4.07 2.51
C SER A 86 19.82 -4.02 3.82
#